data_AF-A0AAV6UP61-F1
#
_entry.id   AF-A0AAV6UP61-F1
#
_cell.length_a   1.000
_cell.length_b   1.000
_cell.length_c   1.000
_cell.angle_alpha   90.00
_cell.angle_beta   90.00
_cell.angle_gamma   90.00
#
_symmetry.space_group_name_H-M   'P 1'
#
loop_
_entity.id
_entity.type
_entity.pdbx_description
1 polymer ?
#
loop_
_entity_poly.entity_id
_entity_poly.type
_entity_poly.pdbx_seq_one_letter_code
_entity_poly.pdbx_strand_id
1 'polypeptide(L)'
;MGVVKLVEVISCSSEDPTFPCKNMLRDLLNAANQGTKPWLCSRSNFSGRLEAEFQLERPSKIHFIDIGNFGSYTFEVLVGSSSFQEPTKYVSLLPMQTLSSSKNISNKGYYHGVFMYDKGDMNNIYVDKKWDMVKVILSQPDKKRVRFGLSFLCMRFKDKNWMSLDDDNKIKPMRIIEESEEEYLPNNSSVCKTTTNPVIISVISEQFRNDVSNFLIASKSEIPRPLKALMQEFELQLNRNLNATEKAFFQDQFKELNQKKPEEINKNRMNLLSGSWRFKEPSDFIQTDGSEPSTSTGITEGYYVMCPLCQEHYPRDEIEAHAADC
;
A
#
# COMPACT_ATOMS: atom_id res chain seq x y z
N MET A 1 25.49 13.40 7.65
CA MET A 1 24.87 12.30 6.87
C MET A 1 25.09 12.63 5.40
N GLY A 2 25.56 11.71 4.58
CA GLY A 2 25.87 11.96 3.16
C GLY A 2 24.79 11.43 2.24
N VAL A 3 24.64 12.05 1.06
CA VAL A 3 23.78 11.59 -0.04
C VAL A 3 24.61 10.77 -1.01
N VAL A 4 24.07 9.63 -1.47
CA VAL A 4 24.67 8.81 -2.51
C VAL A 4 24.27 9.40 -3.87
N LYS A 5 25.24 9.81 -4.67
CA LYS A 5 25.00 10.39 -5.99
C LYS A 5 24.90 9.30 -7.07
N LEU A 6 23.82 9.36 -7.84
CA LEU A 6 23.64 8.60 -9.08
C LEU A 6 24.25 9.39 -10.24
N VAL A 7 25.11 8.77 -11.04
CA VAL A 7 25.81 9.45 -12.15
C VAL A 7 25.20 9.13 -13.50
N GLU A 8 24.85 7.86 -13.71
CA GLU A 8 24.45 7.38 -15.03
C GLU A 8 23.34 6.32 -14.90
N VAL A 9 22.46 6.29 -15.90
CA VAL A 9 21.51 5.19 -16.11
C VAL A 9 22.15 4.17 -17.04
N ILE A 10 22.49 3.00 -16.51
CA ILE A 10 23.16 1.92 -17.23
C ILE A 10 22.17 1.18 -18.13
N SER A 11 20.97 0.92 -17.59
CA SER A 11 19.89 0.29 -18.32
C SER A 11 18.55 0.72 -17.75
N CYS A 12 17.52 0.74 -18.60
CA CYS A 12 16.16 1.02 -18.21
C CYS A 12 15.23 0.18 -19.08
N SER A 13 14.31 -0.57 -18.47
CA SER A 13 13.42 -1.47 -19.22
C SER A 13 12.32 -0.74 -19.98
N SER A 14 11.87 0.41 -19.48
CA SER A 14 10.87 1.25 -20.15
C SER A 14 10.91 2.68 -19.64
N GLU A 15 10.69 3.64 -20.52
CA GLU A 15 10.60 5.04 -20.13
C GLU A 15 9.64 5.83 -21.04
N ASP A 16 8.98 6.82 -20.46
CA ASP A 16 8.21 7.81 -21.21
C ASP A 16 9.17 8.90 -21.74
N PRO A 17 9.06 9.32 -23.02
CA PRO A 17 9.92 10.35 -23.59
C PRO A 17 9.93 11.68 -22.80
N THR A 18 8.82 12.00 -22.12
CA THR A 18 8.67 13.22 -21.31
C THR A 18 9.16 13.01 -19.88
N PHE A 19 9.05 11.78 -19.37
CA PHE A 19 9.39 11.39 -17.99
C PHE A 19 10.43 10.25 -17.97
N PRO A 20 11.63 10.48 -18.53
CA PRO A 20 12.64 9.45 -18.69
C PRO A 20 13.34 9.07 -17.38
N CYS A 21 14.01 7.92 -17.39
CA CYS A 21 14.71 7.39 -16.22
C CYS A 21 15.82 8.31 -15.70
N LYS A 22 16.48 9.05 -16.60
CA LYS A 22 17.51 10.05 -16.27
C LYS A 22 17.04 11.13 -15.29
N ASN A 23 15.73 11.33 -15.13
CA ASN A 23 15.21 12.26 -14.13
C ASN A 23 15.58 11.86 -12.69
N MET A 24 15.85 10.57 -12.43
CA MET A 24 16.28 10.07 -11.13
C MET A 24 17.71 10.45 -10.77
N LEU A 25 18.55 10.83 -11.74
CA LEU A 25 19.95 11.23 -11.51
C LEU A 25 20.08 12.61 -10.84
N ARG A 26 18.97 13.36 -10.74
CA ARG A 26 18.98 14.73 -10.20
C ARG A 26 19.17 14.70 -8.70
N ASP A 27 20.09 15.54 -8.21
CA ASP A 27 20.22 15.79 -6.79
C ASP A 27 18.96 16.50 -6.28
N LEU A 28 18.28 15.88 -5.31
CA LEU A 28 17.08 16.44 -4.71
C LEU A 28 17.33 17.79 -4.02
N LEU A 29 18.57 18.08 -3.63
CA LEU A 29 18.95 19.39 -3.09
C LEU A 29 18.87 20.50 -4.15
N ASN A 30 19.13 20.19 -5.42
CA ASN A 30 19.03 21.14 -6.53
C ASN A 30 17.64 21.15 -7.17
N ALA A 31 16.79 20.18 -6.85
CA ALA A 31 15.45 20.05 -7.40
C ALA A 31 14.45 21.10 -6.86
N ALA A 32 14.76 21.76 -5.72
CA ALA A 32 13.94 22.83 -5.16
C ALA A 32 13.74 24.01 -6.14
N ASN A 33 14.69 24.27 -7.04
CA ASN A 33 14.63 25.36 -7.99
C ASN A 33 14.05 24.96 -9.37
N GLN A 34 13.91 23.67 -9.67
CA GLN A 34 13.58 23.18 -11.03
C GLN A 34 12.41 22.19 -11.08
N GLY A 35 11.87 21.79 -9.92
CA GLY A 35 10.85 20.76 -9.79
C GLY A 35 11.40 19.34 -10.01
N THR A 36 10.96 18.39 -9.18
CA THR A 36 11.24 16.96 -9.39
C THR A 36 10.35 16.43 -10.51
N LYS A 37 10.97 16.00 -11.61
CA LYS A 37 10.24 15.30 -12.68
C LYS A 37 10.27 13.79 -12.40
N PRO A 38 9.13 13.08 -12.52
CA PRO A 38 9.11 11.64 -12.30
C PRO A 38 9.84 10.90 -13.43
N TRP A 39 10.18 9.65 -13.16
CA TRP A 39 10.42 8.61 -14.14
C TRP A 39 9.16 7.75 -14.23
N LEU A 40 8.60 7.63 -15.43
CA LEU A 40 7.40 6.82 -15.70
C LEU A 40 7.71 5.81 -16.80
N CYS A 41 7.04 4.65 -16.76
CA CYS A 41 7.06 3.72 -17.88
C CYS A 41 6.43 4.33 -19.15
N SER A 42 6.82 3.81 -20.32
CA SER A 42 6.20 4.17 -21.59
C SER A 42 4.70 3.88 -21.57
N ARG A 43 3.91 4.66 -22.31
CA ARG A 43 2.47 4.40 -22.51
C ARG A 43 2.18 3.05 -23.16
N SER A 44 3.14 2.49 -23.89
CA SER A 44 3.05 1.17 -24.53
C SER A 44 3.58 0.03 -23.65
N ASN A 45 4.00 0.30 -22.41
CA ASN A 45 4.44 -0.73 -21.50
C ASN A 45 3.24 -1.41 -20.84
N PHE A 46 3.09 -2.72 -21.07
CA PHE A 46 2.04 -3.56 -20.48
C PHE A 46 2.59 -4.66 -19.58
N SER A 47 3.91 -4.65 -19.29
CA SER A 47 4.55 -5.71 -18.50
C SER A 47 4.15 -5.69 -17.03
N GLY A 48 3.65 -4.55 -16.53
CA GLY A 48 3.38 -4.36 -15.10
C GLY A 48 4.66 -4.40 -14.25
N ARG A 49 5.84 -4.35 -14.88
CA ARG A 49 7.15 -4.39 -14.23
C ARG A 49 8.10 -3.41 -14.90
N LEU A 50 8.76 -2.60 -14.10
CA LEU A 50 9.67 -1.54 -14.52
C LEU A 50 10.99 -1.70 -13.78
N GLU A 51 12.10 -1.63 -14.50
CA GLU A 51 13.44 -1.86 -13.97
C GLU A 51 14.40 -0.79 -14.47
N ALA A 52 15.30 -0.32 -13.61
CA ALA A 52 16.42 0.51 -14.02
C ALA A 52 17.67 0.21 -13.20
N GLU A 53 18.82 0.34 -13.84
CA GLU A 53 20.15 0.16 -13.27
C GLU A 53 20.88 1.49 -13.31
N PHE A 54 21.47 1.87 -12.18
CA PHE A 54 22.15 3.14 -11.99
C PHE A 54 23.59 2.91 -11.52
N GLN A 55 24.51 3.69 -12.08
CA GLN A 55 25.90 3.77 -11.63
C GLN A 55 26.02 4.84 -10.54
N LEU A 56 26.67 4.50 -9.44
CA LEU A 56 27.01 5.44 -8.37
C LEU A 56 28.33 6.16 -8.68
N GLU A 57 28.46 7.40 -8.22
CA GLU A 57 29.68 8.22 -8.36
C GLU A 57 30.91 7.53 -7.75
N ARG A 58 30.69 6.83 -6.63
CA ARG A 58 31.72 6.07 -5.93
C ARG A 58 31.11 4.92 -5.14
N PRO A 59 31.88 3.84 -4.87
CA PRO A 59 31.46 2.78 -3.97
C PRO A 59 31.03 3.33 -2.61
N SER A 60 29.75 3.20 -2.28
CA SER A 60 29.12 3.83 -1.11
C SER A 60 28.29 2.83 -0.32
N LYS A 61 28.19 3.04 0.98
CA LYS A 61 27.18 2.34 1.80
C LYS A 61 25.83 2.98 1.56
N ILE A 62 24.76 2.23 1.79
CA ILE A 62 23.38 2.73 1.70
C ILE A 62 22.71 2.36 3.01
N HIS A 63 22.36 3.34 3.84
CA HIS A 63 21.71 3.12 5.14
C HIS A 63 20.27 3.61 5.17
N PHE A 64 19.90 4.50 4.26
CA PHE A 64 18.54 5.01 4.13
C PHE A 64 18.17 5.12 2.66
N ILE A 65 16.93 4.77 2.33
CA ILE A 65 16.36 4.87 0.99
C ILE A 65 15.02 5.59 1.13
N ASP A 66 14.89 6.74 0.49
CA ASP A 66 13.63 7.48 0.42
C ASP A 66 13.12 7.44 -1.03
N ILE A 67 11.86 7.07 -1.21
CA ILE A 67 11.23 6.98 -2.52
C ILE A 67 9.97 7.81 -2.58
N GLY A 68 9.79 8.54 -3.66
CA GLY A 68 8.50 9.11 -4.03
C GLY A 68 7.81 8.16 -4.99
N ASN A 69 6.77 7.46 -4.56
CA ASN A 69 6.03 6.54 -5.42
C ASN A 69 5.14 7.29 -6.42
N PHE A 70 5.10 6.82 -7.66
CA PHE A 70 4.13 7.23 -8.67
C PHE A 70 3.36 6.01 -9.19
N GLY A 71 2.36 5.55 -8.43
CA GLY A 71 1.43 4.52 -8.87
C GLY A 71 1.99 3.09 -8.90
N SER A 72 3.18 2.83 -8.38
CA SER A 72 3.74 1.47 -8.24
C SER A 72 3.12 0.77 -7.02
N TYR A 73 2.90 -0.54 -7.10
CA TYR A 73 2.41 -1.35 -5.98
C TYR A 73 3.54 -1.91 -5.14
N THR A 74 4.60 -2.43 -5.76
CA THR A 74 5.79 -2.88 -5.04
C THR A 74 7.06 -2.19 -5.50
N PHE A 75 8.06 -2.22 -4.62
CA PHE A 75 9.39 -1.67 -4.82
C PHE A 75 10.45 -2.60 -4.25
N GLU A 76 11.53 -2.82 -5.00
CA GLU A 76 12.70 -3.59 -4.56
C GLU A 76 13.98 -2.86 -4.98
N VAL A 77 15.01 -2.94 -4.14
CA VAL A 77 16.35 -2.43 -4.46
C VAL A 77 17.37 -3.54 -4.35
N LEU A 78 18.08 -3.75 -5.44
CA LEU A 78 19.22 -4.62 -5.53
C LEU A 78 20.49 -3.78 -5.68
N VAL A 79 21.60 -4.30 -5.20
CA VAL A 79 22.91 -3.66 -5.27
C VAL A 79 23.91 -4.58 -5.94
N GLY A 80 24.82 -3.98 -6.68
CA GLY A 80 25.88 -4.67 -7.40
C GLY A 80 27.23 -4.02 -7.14
N SER A 81 28.27 -4.77 -7.44
CA SER A 81 29.62 -4.26 -7.57
C SER A 81 30.09 -4.48 -9.01
N SER A 82 30.64 -3.46 -9.65
CA SER A 82 31.31 -3.59 -10.95
C SER A 82 32.44 -4.62 -10.95
N SER A 83 32.98 -4.94 -9.76
CA SER A 83 34.06 -5.91 -9.55
C SER A 83 33.58 -7.35 -9.35
N PHE A 84 32.26 -7.63 -9.39
CA PHE A 84 31.77 -9.02 -9.29
C PHE A 84 32.21 -9.84 -10.50
N GLN A 85 32.93 -10.94 -10.23
CA GLN A 85 33.23 -11.99 -11.21
C GLN A 85 32.25 -13.17 -10.98
N GLU A 86 31.15 -13.19 -11.73
CA GLU A 86 30.11 -14.27 -11.89
C GLU A 86 29.33 -14.78 -10.64
N PRO A 87 28.19 -15.52 -10.80
CA PRO A 87 27.21 -15.54 -11.89
C PRO A 87 26.03 -14.56 -11.68
N THR A 88 25.89 -13.97 -10.48
CA THR A 88 24.81 -13.01 -10.14
C THR A 88 25.38 -11.61 -9.95
N LYS A 89 25.07 -10.69 -10.88
CA LYS A 89 25.55 -9.30 -10.89
C LYS A 89 24.98 -8.44 -9.74
N TYR A 90 23.83 -8.83 -9.19
CA TYR A 90 23.08 -8.07 -8.19
C TYR A 90 22.62 -8.94 -7.03
N VAL A 91 22.61 -8.37 -5.82
CA VAL A 91 22.05 -8.96 -4.59
C VAL A 91 20.96 -8.05 -4.01
N SER A 92 19.92 -8.62 -3.39
CA SER A 92 18.81 -7.84 -2.84
C SER A 92 19.23 -7.13 -1.55
N LEU A 93 19.26 -5.78 -1.58
CA LEU A 93 19.57 -4.93 -0.42
C LEU A 93 18.30 -4.61 0.35
N LEU A 94 17.28 -4.09 -0.35
CA LEU A 94 15.95 -3.89 0.18
C LEU A 94 15.04 -4.92 -0.49
N PRO A 95 14.63 -5.98 0.22
CA PRO A 95 13.67 -6.95 -0.29
C PRO A 95 12.38 -6.26 -0.74
N MET A 96 11.61 -6.92 -1.60
CA MET A 96 10.35 -6.38 -2.12
C MET A 96 9.44 -5.83 -1.01
N GLN A 97 9.11 -4.55 -1.11
CA GLN A 97 8.22 -3.82 -0.21
C GLN A 97 6.91 -3.48 -0.92
N THR A 98 5.80 -3.55 -0.19
CA THR A 98 4.50 -3.09 -0.68
C THR A 98 4.29 -1.62 -0.35
N LEU A 99 3.87 -0.84 -1.34
CA LEU A 99 3.64 0.61 -1.25
C LEU A 99 2.18 0.95 -0.95
N SER A 100 1.49 0.11 -0.18
CA SER A 100 0.09 0.27 0.20
C SER A 100 0.00 0.92 1.57
N SER A 101 -0.20 2.23 1.62
CA SER A 101 -0.78 2.88 2.80
C SER A 101 -2.17 3.37 2.41
N SER A 102 -3.19 3.09 3.21
CA SER A 102 -4.57 3.52 2.95
C SER A 102 -4.70 5.04 2.80
N LYS A 103 -3.74 5.81 3.35
CA LYS A 103 -3.65 7.27 3.21
C LYS A 103 -3.06 7.75 1.87
N ASN A 104 -2.38 6.87 1.15
CA ASN A 104 -1.65 7.16 -0.08
C ASN A 104 -2.40 6.71 -1.34
N ILE A 105 -3.62 6.19 -1.17
CA ILE A 105 -4.51 5.83 -2.28
C ILE A 105 -5.27 7.10 -2.69
N SER A 106 -4.87 7.68 -3.82
CA SER A 106 -5.63 8.79 -4.42
C SER A 106 -7.05 8.35 -4.78
N ASN A 107 -7.99 9.30 -4.93
CA ASN A 107 -9.38 9.02 -5.38
C ASN A 107 -9.44 8.27 -6.73
N LYS A 108 -8.34 8.20 -7.49
CA LYS A 108 -8.19 7.42 -8.73
C LYS A 108 -7.61 6.01 -8.50
N GLY A 109 -7.47 5.59 -7.24
CA GLY A 109 -6.94 4.30 -6.83
C GLY A 109 -5.43 4.12 -7.01
N TYR A 110 -4.65 5.20 -7.22
CA TYR A 110 -3.19 5.10 -7.41
C TYR A 110 -2.45 5.31 -6.10
N TYR A 111 -1.41 4.50 -5.88
CA TYR A 111 -0.48 4.60 -4.76
C TYR A 111 0.49 5.75 -5.00
N HIS A 112 0.24 6.90 -4.41
CA HIS A 112 1.14 8.05 -4.43
C HIS A 112 1.55 8.39 -3.01
N GLY A 113 2.86 8.51 -2.76
CA GLY A 113 3.34 8.82 -1.42
C GLY A 113 4.85 8.67 -1.30
N VAL A 114 5.38 9.20 -0.22
CA VAL A 114 6.80 9.05 0.12
C VAL A 114 6.95 7.89 1.10
N PHE A 115 7.86 6.97 0.80
CA PHE A 115 8.22 5.87 1.68
C PHE A 115 9.70 6.01 2.04
N MET A 116 10.02 5.79 3.31
CA MET A 116 11.37 5.92 3.85
C MET A 116 11.73 4.60 4.49
N TYR A 117 12.86 4.05 4.09
CA TYR A 117 13.41 2.81 4.60
C TYR A 117 14.72 3.10 5.30
N ASP A 118 14.92 2.47 6.45
CA ASP A 118 16.15 2.56 7.20
C ASP A 118 16.95 1.27 7.18
N LYS A 119 18.07 1.23 7.91
CA LYS A 119 18.94 0.07 7.98
C LYS A 119 18.21 -1.19 8.49
N GLY A 120 17.17 -1.05 9.31
CA GLY A 120 16.37 -2.15 9.85
C GLY A 120 15.50 -2.85 8.82
N ASP A 121 15.11 -2.15 7.75
CA ASP A 121 14.33 -2.70 6.64
C ASP A 121 15.19 -3.44 5.60
N MET A 122 16.52 -3.26 5.66
CA MET A 122 17.47 -3.77 4.68
C MET A 122 18.10 -5.10 5.12
N ASN A 123 18.67 -5.82 4.15
CA ASN A 123 19.40 -7.05 4.43
C ASN A 123 20.73 -6.74 5.17
N ASN A 124 20.79 -7.15 6.44
CA ASN A 124 21.92 -6.94 7.33
C ASN A 124 23.27 -7.44 6.79
N ILE A 125 23.27 -8.45 5.92
CA ILE A 125 24.49 -9.01 5.33
C ILE A 125 25.13 -8.03 4.34
N TYR A 126 24.31 -7.20 3.68
CA TYR A 126 24.71 -6.37 2.54
C TYR A 126 24.74 -4.87 2.87
N VAL A 127 23.99 -4.42 3.88
CA VAL A 127 23.83 -3.00 4.23
C VAL A 127 25.13 -2.31 4.66
N ASP A 128 26.05 -3.03 5.30
CA ASP A 128 27.33 -2.46 5.75
C ASP A 128 28.46 -2.52 4.71
N LYS A 129 28.20 -3.14 3.55
CA LYS A 129 29.13 -3.22 2.41
C LYS A 129 29.01 -1.97 1.53
N LYS A 130 30.04 -1.74 0.70
CA LYS A 130 30.06 -0.66 -0.29
C LYS A 130 29.66 -1.20 -1.65
N TRP A 131 28.80 -0.46 -2.33
CA TRP A 131 28.25 -0.81 -3.63
C TRP A 131 28.46 0.36 -4.58
N ASP A 132 28.66 0.08 -5.86
CA ASP A 132 28.82 1.08 -6.91
C ASP A 132 27.72 1.00 -7.98
N MET A 133 26.90 -0.05 -7.94
CA MET A 133 25.73 -0.22 -8.81
C MET A 133 24.47 -0.43 -8.00
N VAL A 134 23.37 0.15 -8.47
CA VAL A 134 22.05 -0.02 -7.86
C VAL A 134 21.04 -0.36 -8.94
N LYS A 135 20.24 -1.41 -8.71
CA LYS A 135 19.12 -1.78 -9.55
C LYS A 135 17.83 -1.60 -8.78
N VAL A 136 16.88 -0.92 -9.41
CA VAL A 136 15.54 -0.67 -8.85
C VAL A 136 14.53 -1.45 -9.66
N ILE A 137 13.62 -2.13 -8.97
CA ILE A 137 12.53 -2.89 -9.57
C ILE A 137 11.21 -2.41 -8.98
N LEU A 138 10.27 -2.07 -9.87
CA LEU A 138 8.93 -1.61 -9.55
C LEU A 138 7.93 -2.56 -10.19
N SER A 139 6.83 -2.85 -9.51
CA SER A 139 5.74 -3.61 -10.11
C SER A 139 4.37 -3.01 -9.84
N GLN A 140 3.46 -3.24 -10.78
CA GLN A 140 2.06 -2.86 -10.74
C GLN A 140 1.24 -3.97 -11.43
N PRO A 141 0.86 -5.03 -10.69
CA PRO A 141 0.27 -6.24 -11.27
C PRO A 141 -1.16 -6.04 -11.79
N ASP A 142 -1.95 -5.17 -11.15
CA ASP A 142 -3.40 -5.09 -11.39
C ASP A 142 -3.78 -4.06 -12.46
N LYS A 143 -2.90 -3.09 -12.72
CA LYS A 143 -3.19 -1.94 -13.60
C LYS A 143 -2.34 -1.93 -14.86
N LYS A 144 -2.54 -2.93 -15.72
CA LYS A 144 -1.75 -3.16 -16.95
C LYS A 144 -1.71 -1.99 -17.94
N ARG A 145 -2.64 -1.02 -17.88
CA ARG A 145 -2.72 0.12 -18.81
C ARG A 145 -2.44 1.48 -18.16
N VAL A 146 -1.90 1.48 -16.94
CA VAL A 146 -1.64 2.70 -16.19
C VAL A 146 -0.14 2.98 -16.20
N ARG A 147 0.22 4.25 -16.42
CA ARG A 147 1.61 4.69 -16.23
C ARG A 147 1.97 4.70 -14.76
N PHE A 148 3.05 4.02 -14.43
CA PHE A 148 3.59 3.97 -13.08
C PHE A 148 5.11 4.16 -13.12
N GLY A 149 5.68 4.45 -11.96
CA GLY A 149 7.11 4.66 -11.79
C GLY A 149 7.45 5.33 -10.46
N LEU A 150 8.43 6.21 -10.48
CA LEU A 150 8.92 6.95 -9.32
C LEU A 150 8.93 8.45 -9.58
N SER A 151 8.50 9.21 -8.58
CA SER A 151 8.67 10.66 -8.52
C SER A 151 10.11 11.03 -8.19
N PHE A 152 10.74 10.31 -7.25
CA PHE A 152 12.16 10.44 -6.95
C PHE A 152 12.71 9.18 -6.25
N LEU A 153 14.03 9.07 -6.24
CA LEU A 153 14.80 8.10 -5.48
C LEU A 153 15.95 8.82 -4.77
N CYS A 154 16.03 8.71 -3.44
CA CYS A 154 17.10 9.27 -2.62
C CYS A 154 17.76 8.15 -1.84
N MET A 155 19.08 8.12 -1.82
CA MET A 155 19.85 7.17 -1.02
C MET A 155 20.83 7.93 -0.14
N ARG A 156 20.90 7.57 1.13
CA ARG A 156 21.74 8.27 2.12
C ARG A 156 22.56 7.28 2.93
N PHE A 157 23.68 7.76 3.45
CA PHE A 157 24.56 7.00 4.31
C PHE A 157 25.00 7.80 5.53
N LYS A 158 25.34 7.08 6.58
CA LYS A 158 25.85 7.64 7.84
C LYS A 158 27.27 7.15 8.05
N ASP A 159 28.25 7.91 7.58
CA ASP A 159 29.65 7.65 7.89
C ASP A 159 30.04 8.28 9.22
N LYS A 160 30.75 7.55 10.09
CA LYS A 160 31.21 8.07 11.41
C LYS A 160 32.16 9.27 11.30
N ASN A 161 32.83 9.43 10.15
CA ASN A 161 33.70 10.57 9.83
C ASN A 161 32.95 11.84 9.39
N TRP A 162 31.61 11.85 9.41
CA TRP A 162 30.83 13.04 9.04
C TRP A 162 30.98 14.24 9.97
N MET A 163 31.68 14.10 11.10
CA MET A 163 31.94 15.18 12.05
C MET A 163 33.23 15.97 11.78
N SER A 164 34.01 15.63 10.75
CA SER A 164 35.33 16.24 10.54
C SER A 164 35.65 16.68 9.11
N LEU A 165 34.62 16.91 8.29
CA LEU A 165 34.81 17.64 7.04
C LEU A 165 33.80 18.80 6.97
N ASP A 166 34.38 20.00 7.04
CA ASP A 166 33.89 21.33 6.69
C ASP A 166 32.98 22.05 7.72
N ASP A 167 33.66 22.70 8.67
CA ASP A 167 33.30 24.04 9.16
C ASP A 167 33.16 24.96 7.94
N ASP A 168 31.92 25.21 7.49
CA ASP A 168 31.49 26.48 6.85
C ASP A 168 30.03 26.48 6.39
N ASN A 169 29.32 25.35 6.39
CA ASN A 169 27.88 25.35 6.12
C ASN A 169 27.07 25.04 7.37
N LYS A 170 26.80 26.08 8.17
CA LYS A 170 25.72 26.09 9.16
C LYS A 170 24.39 25.80 8.45
N ILE A 171 24.03 24.52 8.39
CA ILE A 171 22.68 24.07 8.04
C ILE A 171 21.75 24.66 9.10
N LYS A 172 21.05 25.74 8.74
CA LYS A 172 19.87 26.16 9.49
C LYS A 172 18.81 25.07 9.29
N PRO A 173 18.08 24.63 10.33
CA PRO A 173 16.93 23.78 10.15
C PRO A 173 15.98 24.46 9.17
N MET A 174 15.58 23.72 8.14
CA MET A 174 14.69 24.18 7.09
C MET A 174 13.41 24.72 7.76
N ARG A 175 13.22 26.03 7.71
CA ARG A 175 11.92 26.64 7.94
C ARG A 175 11.03 26.19 6.79
N ILE A 176 9.87 25.66 7.13
CA ILE A 176 8.75 25.49 6.21
C ILE A 176 8.49 26.89 5.64
N ILE A 177 8.82 27.09 4.37
CA ILE A 177 8.37 28.26 3.63
C ILE A 177 6.92 27.94 3.27
N GLU A 178 6.02 28.57 4.01
CA GLU A 178 4.66 28.85 3.54
C GLU A 178 4.80 29.77 2.33
N GLU A 179 4.37 29.34 1.15
CA GLU A 179 4.06 30.27 0.06
C GLU A 179 2.86 29.75 -0.76
N SER A 180 1.76 30.48 -0.55
CA SER A 180 0.55 30.69 -1.35
C SER A 180 -0.24 29.48 -1.86
N GLU A 181 -1.21 29.05 -1.04
CA GLU A 181 -2.50 28.56 -1.53
C GLU A 181 -3.32 29.74 -2.06
N GLU A 182 -3.68 29.72 -3.35
CA GLU A 182 -4.94 30.32 -3.78
C GLU A 182 -6.06 29.31 -3.49
N GLU A 183 -6.70 29.55 -2.35
CA GLU A 183 -8.14 29.49 -2.10
C GLU A 183 -8.91 28.20 -2.48
N TYR A 184 -9.19 27.36 -1.47
CA TYR A 184 -10.55 27.17 -0.92
C TYR A 184 -10.48 26.20 0.29
N LEU A 185 -10.54 26.77 1.49
CA LEU A 185 -10.79 26.12 2.79
C LEU A 185 -12.32 26.18 3.10
N PRO A 186 -12.93 25.39 4.03
CA PRO A 186 -12.40 25.23 5.39
C PRO A 186 -12.47 23.85 6.07
N ASN A 187 -11.36 23.59 6.77
CA ASN A 187 -11.23 23.27 8.20
C ASN A 187 -12.03 22.10 8.80
N ASN A 188 -11.27 21.11 9.32
CA ASN A 188 -11.03 21.03 10.76
C ASN A 188 -9.74 20.23 11.03
N SER A 189 -8.69 20.93 11.44
CA SER A 189 -7.43 20.36 11.92
C SER A 189 -7.51 20.06 13.41
N SER A 190 -7.37 18.79 13.76
CA SER A 190 -7.00 18.37 15.11
C SER A 190 -5.54 17.91 15.06
N VAL A 191 -4.65 18.77 15.56
CA VAL A 191 -3.26 18.41 15.85
C VAL A 191 -3.25 17.42 17.01
N CYS A 192 -2.73 16.21 16.80
CA CYS A 192 -2.39 15.31 17.89
C CYS A 192 -0.91 14.91 17.80
N LYS A 193 -0.13 15.45 18.74
CA LYS A 193 1.18 14.90 19.15
C LYS A 193 0.90 13.69 20.04
N THR A 194 1.47 12.52 19.74
CA THR A 194 1.78 11.47 20.73
C THR A 194 2.87 10.58 20.13
N THR A 195 4.07 10.53 20.72
CA THR A 195 4.49 9.71 21.88
C THR A 195 4.74 8.25 21.51
N THR A 196 6.03 7.90 21.56
CA THR A 196 6.66 6.58 21.65
C THR A 196 5.79 5.41 22.11
N ASN A 197 5.70 4.32 21.32
CA ASN A 197 6.14 2.94 21.65
C ASN A 197 5.72 1.90 20.58
N PRO A 198 6.28 0.66 20.58
CA PRO A 198 6.95 0.09 19.42
C PRO A 198 6.10 -0.81 18.51
N VAL A 199 6.67 -1.01 17.33
CA VAL A 199 6.32 -1.92 16.24
C VAL A 199 5.95 -3.32 16.73
N ILE A 200 4.70 -3.73 16.51
CA ILE A 200 4.32 -5.11 16.24
C ILE A 200 3.80 -5.12 14.80
N ILE A 201 4.55 -5.77 13.91
CA ILE A 201 4.14 -6.06 12.54
C ILE A 201 2.88 -6.93 12.64
N SER A 202 1.73 -6.33 12.35
CA SER A 202 0.45 -7.03 12.42
C SER A 202 0.28 -7.99 11.25
N VAL A 203 0.55 -9.27 11.50
CA VAL A 203 0.25 -10.47 10.68
C VAL A 203 -1.27 -10.71 10.59
N ILE A 204 -2.06 -9.64 10.50
CA ILE A 204 -3.52 -9.71 10.45
C ILE A 204 -3.93 -9.35 9.02
N SER A 205 -4.56 -10.32 8.34
CA SER A 205 -5.02 -10.15 6.95
C SER A 205 -6.02 -9.01 6.82
N GLU A 206 -6.03 -8.36 5.67
CA GLU A 206 -6.96 -7.27 5.38
C GLU A 206 -8.42 -7.71 5.44
N GLN A 207 -8.70 -8.96 5.02
CA GLN A 207 -10.00 -9.58 5.15
C GLN A 207 -10.47 -9.61 6.62
N PHE A 208 -9.62 -10.08 7.54
CA PHE A 208 -9.95 -10.14 8.95
C PHE A 208 -10.24 -8.77 9.54
N ARG A 209 -9.50 -7.73 9.12
CA ARG A 209 -9.72 -6.35 9.59
C ARG A 209 -11.10 -5.84 9.18
N ASN A 210 -11.49 -6.11 7.93
CA ASN A 210 -12.79 -5.72 7.40
C ASN A 210 -13.92 -6.46 8.11
N ASP A 211 -13.77 -7.76 8.35
CA ASP A 211 -14.75 -8.58 9.05
C ASP A 211 -14.99 -8.09 10.50
N VAL A 212 -13.91 -7.78 11.24
CA VAL A 212 -13.99 -7.21 12.60
C VAL A 212 -14.71 -5.85 12.60
N SER A 213 -14.36 -4.97 11.66
CA SER A 213 -14.98 -3.64 11.55
C SER A 213 -16.47 -3.75 11.25
N ASN A 214 -16.85 -4.57 10.26
CA ASN A 214 -18.23 -4.78 9.88
C ASN A 214 -19.05 -5.40 11.01
N PHE A 215 -18.51 -6.42 11.69
CA PHE A 215 -19.15 -7.07 12.83
C PHE A 215 -19.41 -6.09 13.98
N LEU A 216 -18.41 -5.30 14.36
CA LEU A 216 -18.55 -4.35 15.48
C LEU A 216 -19.52 -3.20 15.15
N ILE A 217 -19.56 -2.76 13.89
CA ILE A 217 -20.53 -1.75 13.42
C ILE A 217 -21.95 -2.32 13.43
N ALA A 218 -22.16 -3.52 12.89
CA ALA A 218 -23.45 -4.20 12.89
C ALA A 218 -23.95 -4.49 14.32
N SER A 219 -23.01 -4.74 15.23
CA SER A 219 -23.28 -5.07 16.62
C SER A 219 -23.62 -3.87 17.52
N LYS A 220 -23.58 -2.63 17.01
CA LYS A 220 -24.00 -1.45 17.77
C LYS A 220 -25.52 -1.40 17.92
N SER A 221 -25.99 -1.74 19.11
CA SER A 221 -27.35 -1.49 19.59
C SER A 221 -27.39 -0.39 20.64
N GLU A 222 -28.58 0.08 21.00
CA GLU A 222 -28.80 1.10 22.05
C GLU A 222 -28.37 0.62 23.44
N ILE A 223 -28.26 -0.70 23.64
CA ILE A 223 -27.83 -1.33 24.89
C ILE A 223 -26.35 -1.73 24.76
N PRO A 224 -25.44 -1.19 25.59
CA PRO A 224 -24.02 -1.54 25.53
C PRO A 224 -23.81 -3.01 25.86
N ARG A 225 -23.28 -3.79 24.90
CA ARG A 225 -22.92 -5.20 25.12
C ARG A 225 -21.46 -5.32 25.60
N PRO A 226 -21.15 -6.24 26.53
CA PRO A 226 -19.79 -6.42 27.03
C PRO A 226 -18.87 -7.00 25.94
N LEU A 227 -17.65 -6.48 25.85
CA LEU A 227 -16.61 -6.88 24.88
C LEU A 227 -16.40 -8.39 24.80
N LYS A 228 -16.44 -9.08 25.95
CA LYS A 228 -16.25 -10.53 26.02
C LYS A 228 -17.35 -11.30 25.27
N ALA A 229 -18.60 -10.83 25.32
CA ALA A 229 -19.71 -11.47 24.60
C ALA A 229 -19.59 -11.26 23.08
N LEU A 230 -19.21 -10.05 22.66
CA LEU A 230 -19.01 -9.72 21.25
C LEU A 230 -17.83 -10.47 20.63
N MET A 231 -16.72 -10.62 21.37
CA MET A 231 -15.60 -11.44 20.92
C MET A 231 -15.99 -12.91 20.74
N GLN A 232 -16.77 -13.45 21.68
CA GLN A 232 -17.23 -14.84 21.62
C GLN A 232 -18.21 -15.06 20.45
N GLU A 233 -19.11 -14.11 20.20
CA GLU A 233 -20.03 -14.14 19.06
C GLU A 233 -19.27 -14.08 17.73
N PHE A 234 -18.22 -13.27 17.64
CA PHE A 234 -17.37 -13.20 16.46
C PHE A 234 -16.54 -14.49 16.24
N GLU A 235 -15.98 -15.09 17.30
CA GLU A 235 -15.31 -16.40 17.24
C GLU A 235 -16.26 -17.50 16.74
N LEU A 236 -17.53 -17.46 17.18
CA LEU A 236 -18.58 -18.37 16.70
C LEU A 236 -18.89 -18.15 15.21
N GLN A 237 -19.00 -16.90 14.75
CA GLN A 237 -19.25 -16.57 13.34
C GLN A 237 -18.10 -17.02 12.42
N LEU A 238 -16.86 -16.93 12.90
CA LEU A 238 -15.68 -17.41 12.17
C LEU A 238 -15.47 -18.93 12.27
N ASN A 239 -16.25 -19.62 13.11
CA ASN A 239 -16.06 -21.03 13.46
C ASN A 239 -14.61 -21.35 13.90
N ARG A 240 -13.95 -20.39 14.57
CA ARG A 240 -12.59 -20.55 15.11
C ARG A 240 -12.30 -19.57 16.23
N ASN A 241 -11.40 -19.97 17.12
CA ASN A 241 -10.89 -19.08 18.16
C ASN A 241 -9.88 -18.08 17.58
N LEU A 242 -9.93 -16.83 18.07
CA LEU A 242 -8.96 -15.81 17.71
C LEU A 242 -7.64 -16.05 18.44
N ASN A 243 -6.53 -15.81 17.73
CA ASN A 243 -5.20 -15.81 18.35
C ASN A 243 -4.97 -14.53 19.19
N ALA A 244 -3.88 -14.48 19.97
CA ALA A 244 -3.63 -13.35 20.88
C ALA A 244 -3.54 -11.99 20.16
N THR A 245 -2.97 -11.96 18.95
CA THR A 245 -2.81 -10.74 18.13
C THR A 245 -4.16 -10.28 17.55
N GLU A 246 -4.97 -11.21 17.06
CA GLU A 246 -6.33 -10.96 16.58
C GLU A 246 -7.25 -10.48 17.71
N LYS A 247 -7.11 -11.06 18.91
CA LYS A 247 -7.82 -10.62 20.11
C LYS A 247 -7.45 -9.19 20.48
N ALA A 248 -6.15 -8.85 20.49
CA ALA A 248 -5.70 -7.50 20.77
C ALA A 248 -6.26 -6.49 19.75
N PHE A 249 -6.23 -6.82 18.46
CA PHE A 249 -6.79 -5.98 17.40
C PHE A 249 -8.29 -5.75 17.57
N PHE A 250 -9.06 -6.82 17.87
CA PHE A 250 -10.50 -6.73 18.10
C PHE A 250 -10.82 -5.79 19.27
N GLN A 251 -10.07 -5.90 20.38
CA GLN A 251 -10.25 -5.05 21.55
C GLN A 251 -9.96 -3.57 21.27
N ASP A 252 -8.93 -3.28 20.47
CA ASP A 252 -8.58 -1.91 20.11
C ASP A 252 -9.63 -1.29 19.19
N GLN A 253 -10.14 -2.03 18.20
CA GLN A 253 -11.23 -1.57 17.33
C GLN A 253 -12.55 -1.34 18.10
N PHE A 254 -12.86 -2.19 19.09
CA PHE A 254 -14.01 -1.97 19.96
C PHE A 254 -13.90 -0.70 20.81
N LYS A 255 -12.71 -0.41 21.35
CA LYS A 255 -12.45 0.84 22.10
C LYS A 255 -12.59 2.06 21.20
N GLU A 256 -12.03 2.02 20.00
CA GLU A 256 -12.10 3.11 19.04
C GLU A 256 -13.55 3.42 18.65
N LEU A 257 -14.37 2.39 18.41
CA LEU A 257 -15.78 2.55 18.08
C LEU A 257 -16.61 3.14 19.22
N ASN A 258 -16.31 2.82 20.47
CA ASN A 258 -17.03 3.37 21.63
C ASN A 258 -16.57 4.78 22.04
N GLN A 259 -15.45 5.26 21.50
CA GLN A 259 -14.97 6.63 21.68
C GLN A 259 -15.54 7.61 20.64
N LYS A 260 -16.15 7.11 19.54
CA LYS A 260 -16.75 7.94 18.49
C LYS A 260 -18.14 8.45 18.90
N LYS A 261 -18.38 9.76 18.72
CA LYS A 261 -19.66 10.43 19.04
C LYS A 261 -20.83 9.83 18.23
N PRO A 262 -22.07 9.77 18.77
CA PRO A 262 -23.22 9.12 18.14
C PRO A 262 -23.54 9.61 16.71
N GLU A 263 -23.24 10.88 16.42
CA GLU A 263 -23.63 11.56 15.18
C GLU A 263 -22.83 11.11 13.94
N GLU A 264 -21.60 10.61 14.09
CA GLU A 264 -20.79 10.09 12.97
C GLU A 264 -21.14 8.63 12.60
N ILE A 265 -21.77 7.89 13.52
CA ILE A 265 -22.11 6.47 13.32
C ILE A 265 -23.35 6.32 12.43
N ASN A 266 -24.29 7.27 12.51
CA ASN A 266 -25.55 7.20 11.76
C ASN A 266 -25.37 7.42 10.24
N LYS A 267 -24.33 8.17 9.84
CA LYS A 267 -23.93 8.32 8.43
C LYS A 267 -23.41 7.01 7.82
N ASN A 268 -22.70 6.19 8.60
CA ASN A 268 -22.21 4.89 8.14
C ASN A 268 -23.30 3.80 8.13
N ARG A 269 -24.34 3.90 8.99
CA ARG A 269 -25.48 2.98 8.97
C ARG A 269 -26.33 3.09 7.69
N MET A 270 -26.53 4.30 7.17
CA MET A 270 -27.32 4.53 5.95
C MET A 270 -26.67 3.96 4.68
N ASN A 271 -25.33 3.87 4.64
CA ASN A 271 -24.60 3.32 3.49
C ASN A 271 -24.50 1.78 3.50
N LEU A 272 -24.86 1.12 4.60
CA LEU A 272 -24.81 -0.35 4.75
C LEU A 272 -26.17 -1.03 4.54
N LEU A 273 -27.29 -0.28 4.58
CA LEU A 273 -28.63 -0.81 4.35
C LEU A 273 -29.02 -0.92 2.86
N SER A 274 -28.17 -0.46 1.94
CA SER A 274 -28.34 -0.66 0.49
C SER A 274 -27.67 -1.93 -0.05
N GLY A 275 -26.91 -2.65 0.79
CA GLY A 275 -26.37 -3.97 0.48
C GLY A 275 -27.19 -5.03 1.22
N SER A 276 -27.89 -5.88 0.49
CA SER A 276 -28.72 -6.94 1.05
C SER A 276 -27.89 -7.92 1.89
N TRP A 277 -27.87 -7.71 3.20
CA TRP A 277 -27.48 -8.73 4.17
C TRP A 277 -28.72 -9.12 4.96
N ARG A 278 -29.26 -10.31 4.67
CA ARG A 278 -30.40 -10.85 5.41
C ARG A 278 -29.96 -11.22 6.82
N PHE A 279 -30.56 -10.55 7.81
CA PHE A 279 -30.60 -11.00 9.20
C PHE A 279 -31.18 -12.43 9.24
N LYS A 280 -30.49 -13.37 9.89
CA LYS A 280 -31.15 -14.55 10.48
C LYS A 280 -31.23 -14.29 11.98
N GLU A 281 -32.45 -14.20 12.51
CA GLU A 281 -32.67 -13.96 13.93
C GLU A 281 -32.31 -15.18 14.79
N PRO A 282 -31.91 -14.99 16.07
CA PRO A 282 -31.36 -16.05 16.92
C PRO A 282 -32.41 -16.90 17.65
N SER A 283 -33.65 -16.99 17.14
CA SER A 283 -34.66 -17.90 17.68
C SER A 283 -34.87 -19.02 16.70
N ASP A 284 -34.04 -20.07 16.80
CA ASP A 284 -34.36 -21.45 16.41
C ASP A 284 -33.18 -22.35 16.79
N PHE A 285 -33.02 -22.57 18.10
CA PHE A 285 -32.32 -23.74 18.62
C PHE A 285 -33.29 -24.41 19.60
N ILE A 286 -33.81 -25.58 19.25
CA ILE A 286 -33.92 -26.81 20.07
C ILE A 286 -34.76 -27.87 19.32
N GLN A 287 -34.11 -29.04 19.10
CA GLN A 287 -34.60 -30.44 19.01
C GLN A 287 -35.76 -30.77 18.03
N THR A 288 -35.83 -31.87 17.28
CA THR A 288 -35.57 -33.31 17.53
C THR A 288 -35.47 -34.08 16.20
N ASP A 289 -34.86 -35.27 16.27
CA ASP A 289 -34.99 -36.49 15.43
C ASP A 289 -35.85 -36.50 14.14
N GLY A 290 -35.25 -37.12 13.11
CA GLY A 290 -35.92 -38.12 12.28
C GLY A 290 -36.58 -37.66 10.97
N SER A 291 -36.19 -38.33 9.88
CA SER A 291 -36.92 -38.56 8.61
C SER A 291 -36.56 -37.66 7.42
N GLU A 292 -35.92 -38.25 6.40
CA GLU A 292 -36.09 -37.91 4.97
C GLU A 292 -37.55 -38.20 4.51
N PRO A 293 -38.06 -37.79 3.30
CA PRO A 293 -37.35 -37.29 2.11
C PRO A 293 -37.98 -36.09 1.35
N SER A 294 -37.20 -35.58 0.37
CA SER A 294 -37.58 -35.10 -0.98
C SER A 294 -37.99 -33.63 -1.29
N THR A 295 -37.33 -33.17 -2.37
CA THR A 295 -37.75 -32.27 -3.48
C THR A 295 -37.43 -30.76 -3.47
N SER A 296 -36.45 -30.42 -4.33
CA SER A 296 -36.35 -29.28 -5.27
C SER A 296 -36.53 -27.84 -4.79
N THR A 297 -35.46 -27.05 -4.83
CA THR A 297 -35.17 -26.05 -5.89
C THR A 297 -33.93 -25.24 -5.49
N GLY A 298 -32.84 -25.41 -6.25
CA GLY A 298 -31.61 -24.66 -6.05
C GLY A 298 -31.74 -23.24 -6.62
N ILE A 299 -31.30 -22.24 -5.86
CA ILE A 299 -31.18 -20.86 -6.32
C ILE A 299 -29.73 -20.66 -6.76
N THR A 300 -29.57 -20.37 -8.05
CA THR A 300 -28.31 -20.19 -8.78
C THR A 300 -27.67 -18.83 -8.47
N GLU A 301 -26.39 -18.87 -8.14
CA GLU A 301 -25.49 -17.71 -8.09
C GLU A 301 -25.21 -17.26 -9.54
N GLY A 302 -25.63 -16.05 -9.90
CA GLY A 302 -25.61 -15.56 -11.27
C GLY A 302 -24.20 -15.29 -11.81
N TYR A 303 -23.73 -16.15 -12.72
CA TYR A 303 -22.52 -15.94 -13.50
C TYR A 303 -22.83 -15.04 -14.72
N TYR A 304 -22.19 -13.86 -14.78
CA TYR A 304 -22.19 -13.02 -15.97
C TYR A 304 -21.15 -13.53 -16.98
N VAL A 305 -21.49 -13.49 -18.27
CA VAL A 305 -20.64 -13.95 -19.38
C VAL A 305 -20.47 -12.80 -20.38
N MET A 306 -19.27 -12.68 -20.97
CA MET A 306 -18.95 -11.63 -21.93
C MET A 306 -19.43 -12.01 -23.35
N CYS A 307 -20.15 -11.11 -24.00
CA CYS A 307 -20.58 -11.26 -25.40
C CYS A 307 -19.38 -11.20 -26.34
N PRO A 308 -19.19 -12.19 -27.25
CA PRO A 308 -18.05 -12.18 -28.17
C PRO A 308 -18.15 -11.11 -29.26
N LEU A 309 -19.33 -10.52 -29.49
CA LEU A 309 -19.57 -9.53 -30.54
C LEU A 309 -19.36 -8.09 -30.05
N CYS A 310 -19.98 -7.69 -28.94
CA CYS A 310 -19.88 -6.34 -28.39
C CYS A 310 -18.96 -6.19 -27.16
N GLN A 311 -18.48 -7.30 -26.58
CA GLN A 311 -17.62 -7.35 -25.39
C GLN A 311 -18.26 -6.84 -24.08
N GLU A 312 -19.59 -6.67 -24.04
CA GLU A 312 -20.33 -6.35 -22.82
C GLU A 312 -20.72 -7.62 -22.04
N HIS A 313 -20.96 -7.49 -20.73
CA HIS A 313 -21.25 -8.62 -19.83
C HIS A 313 -22.75 -8.74 -19.57
N TYR A 314 -23.32 -9.91 -19.85
CA TYR A 314 -24.74 -10.20 -19.63
C TYR A 314 -24.90 -11.44 -18.72
N PRO A 315 -26.02 -11.56 -17.98
CA PRO A 315 -26.38 -12.80 -17.32
C PRO A 315 -26.32 -13.96 -18.33
N ARG A 316 -25.84 -15.13 -17.91
CA ARG A 316 -25.74 -16.31 -18.80
C ARG A 316 -27.07 -16.65 -19.49
N ASP A 317 -28.19 -16.33 -18.85
CA ASP A 317 -29.52 -16.64 -19.35
C ASP A 317 -30.01 -15.62 -20.41
N GLU A 318 -29.34 -14.46 -20.52
CA GLU A 318 -29.69 -13.37 -21.44
C GLU A 318 -28.68 -13.24 -22.60
N ILE A 319 -27.51 -13.88 -22.51
CA ILE A 319 -26.42 -13.74 -23.48
C ILE A 319 -26.80 -14.23 -24.88
N GLU A 320 -27.60 -15.29 -24.98
CA GLU A 320 -28.01 -15.88 -26.27
C GLU A 320 -29.01 -14.97 -26.99
N ALA A 321 -29.93 -14.35 -26.24
CA ALA A 321 -30.87 -13.37 -26.80
C ALA A 321 -30.13 -12.11 -27.24
N HIS A 322 -29.24 -11.58 -26.41
CA HIS A 322 -28.43 -10.42 -26.78
C HIS A 322 -27.52 -10.70 -28.00
N ALA A 323 -26.89 -11.88 -28.06
CA ALA A 323 -26.05 -12.25 -29.20
C ALA A 323 -26.82 -12.40 -30.52
N ALA A 324 -28.15 -12.59 -30.48
CA ALA A 324 -28.99 -12.61 -31.67
C ALA A 324 -29.35 -11.21 -32.19
N ASP A 325 -29.40 -10.21 -31.31
CA ASP A 325 -29.70 -8.81 -31.63
C ASP A 325 -28.44 -7.95 -31.89
N CYS A 326 -27.25 -8.46 -31.54
CA CYS A 326 -25.95 -7.79 -31.68
C CYS A 326 -25.34 -7.96 -33.08
#